data_AF-A0A7Y2VPV1-F1
#
_entry.id   AF-A0A7Y2VPV1-F1
#
_cell.length_a   1.000
_cell.length_b   1.000
_cell.length_c   1.000
_cell.angle_alpha   90.00
_cell.angle_beta   90.00
_cell.angle_gamma   90.00
#
_symmetry.space_group_name_H-M   'P 1'
#
loop_
_entity.id
_entity.type
_entity.pdbx_description
1 polymer ?
#
loop_
_entity_poly.entity_id
_entity_poly.type
_entity_poly.pdbx_seq_one_letter_code
_entity_poly.pdbx_strand_id
1 'polypeptide(L)'
;FARTYVKLLTMRFEDGIAFEIPETSSIPDAKIVPLSLQLLLENAVKHNVVTSSKPLRIKVFEDNGKLVVQNNLQEKPVVKRSSGVGLRNIQQRYSILSNREVNIIKTASDFMVQLPMLTKQIGSMETQKAFIEDKRYEKAKERVQEIKGFFGNLLAYCIVIPFLAWINYRTTDFPWVLFPALGWGIGLITHGMEAYGYNPLWGRRWEERKIKEFMEQDDF
;
A
#
# COMPACT_ATOMS: atom_id res chain seq x y z
N PHE A 1 28.10 8.94 -2.29
CA PHE A 1 27.37 10.02 -2.99
C PHE A 1 27.16 11.26 -2.10
N ALA A 2 26.38 11.18 -1.01
CA ALA A 2 26.07 12.34 -0.15
C ALA A 2 27.31 13.12 0.32
N ARG A 3 28.36 12.41 0.78
CA ARG A 3 29.64 13.02 1.18
C ARG A 3 30.33 13.79 0.06
N THR A 4 30.33 13.23 -1.15
CA THR A 4 30.90 13.87 -2.34
C THR A 4 30.19 15.19 -2.64
N TYR A 5 28.86 15.18 -2.56
CA TYR A 5 28.05 16.37 -2.80
C TYR A 5 28.25 17.46 -1.72
N VAL A 6 28.27 17.04 -0.45
CA VAL A 6 28.55 17.93 0.69
C VAL A 6 29.93 18.58 0.53
N LYS A 7 30.95 17.80 0.17
CA LYS A 7 32.30 18.31 -0.08
C LYS A 7 32.32 19.40 -1.15
N LEU A 8 31.54 19.25 -2.23
CA LEU A 8 31.41 20.27 -3.27
C LEU A 8 30.74 21.54 -2.75
N LEU A 9 29.70 21.42 -1.92
CA LEU A 9 29.05 22.58 -1.30
C LEU A 9 29.99 23.31 -0.33
N THR A 10 30.75 22.56 0.48
CA THR A 10 31.75 23.15 1.37
C THR A 10 32.86 23.86 0.59
N MET A 11 33.35 23.31 -0.52
CA MET A 11 34.31 24.03 -1.38
C MET A 11 33.72 25.30 -2.00
N ARG A 12 32.42 25.29 -2.34
CA ARG A 12 31.76 26.42 -3.01
C ARG A 12 31.46 27.58 -2.07
N PHE A 13 31.13 27.29 -0.81
CA PHE A 13 30.63 28.28 0.15
C PHE A 13 31.52 28.45 1.38
N GLU A 14 32.62 27.71 1.47
CA GLU A 14 33.64 27.80 2.53
C GLU A 14 32.98 27.81 3.92
N ASP A 15 33.32 28.80 4.77
CA ASP A 15 32.79 28.98 6.12
C ASP A 15 31.32 29.42 6.16
N GLY A 16 30.69 29.63 5.00
CA GLY A 16 29.27 29.98 4.90
C GLY A 16 28.32 28.82 5.19
N ILE A 17 28.78 27.57 5.15
CA ILE A 17 27.95 26.38 5.43
C ILE A 17 28.65 25.44 6.40
N ALA A 18 27.92 25.03 7.44
CA ALA A 18 28.34 23.98 8.36
C ALA A 18 27.47 22.72 8.20
N PHE A 19 28.10 21.56 8.09
CA PHE A 19 27.42 20.27 7.94
C PHE A 19 27.67 19.37 9.17
N GLU A 20 26.58 18.83 9.72
CA GLU A 20 26.61 17.77 10.73
C GLU A 20 25.99 16.51 10.11
N ILE A 21 26.83 15.57 9.68
CA ILE A 21 26.39 14.31 9.07
C ILE A 21 27.13 13.15 9.75
N PRO A 22 26.43 12.16 10.31
CA PRO A 22 27.06 11.03 10.98
C PRO A 22 27.98 10.24 10.03
N GLU A 23 29.04 9.65 10.58
CA GLU A 23 30.01 8.88 9.80
C GLU A 23 29.43 7.53 9.33
N THR A 24 28.58 6.94 10.14
CA THR A 24 27.91 5.66 9.92
C THR A 24 26.40 5.82 9.94
N SER A 25 25.71 5.03 9.13
CA SER A 25 24.26 4.85 9.26
C SER A 25 24.01 3.85 10.39
N SER A 26 22.98 4.10 11.20
CA SER A 26 22.56 3.16 12.26
C SER A 26 21.82 1.96 11.66
N ILE A 27 21.41 2.03 10.39
CA ILE A 27 20.67 0.98 9.68
C ILE A 27 21.40 0.65 8.36
N PRO A 28 22.24 -0.39 8.33
CA PRO A 28 23.10 -0.73 7.19
C PRO A 28 22.38 -0.91 5.85
N ASP A 29 21.14 -1.42 5.88
CA ASP A 29 20.32 -1.73 4.69
C ASP A 29 19.26 -0.66 4.38
N ALA A 30 19.20 0.42 5.15
CA ALA A 30 18.27 1.52 4.89
C ALA A 30 18.65 2.25 3.60
N LYS A 31 17.71 2.29 2.66
CA LYS A 31 17.81 3.07 1.43
C LYS A 31 16.89 4.26 1.51
N ILE A 32 17.30 5.36 0.90
CA ILE A 32 16.42 6.48 0.58
C ILE A 32 16.21 6.50 -0.93
N VAL A 33 15.10 7.10 -1.37
CA VAL A 33 14.88 7.32 -2.81
C VAL A 33 16.08 8.09 -3.38
N PRO A 34 16.71 7.62 -4.46
CA PRO A 34 17.87 8.28 -5.06
C PRO A 34 17.60 9.76 -5.32
N LEU A 35 18.66 10.58 -5.23
CA LEU A 35 18.63 12.04 -5.47
C LEU A 35 17.86 12.87 -4.43
N SER A 36 17.08 12.26 -3.52
CA SER A 36 16.28 13.01 -2.53
C SER A 36 17.14 13.87 -1.61
N LEU A 37 18.22 13.31 -1.07
CA LEU A 37 19.12 14.04 -0.18
C LEU A 37 19.79 15.21 -0.91
N GLN A 38 20.23 15.03 -2.15
CA GLN A 38 20.81 16.12 -2.94
C GLN A 38 19.79 17.26 -3.12
N LEU A 39 18.57 16.95 -3.52
CA LEU A 39 17.52 17.96 -3.70
C LEU A 39 17.22 18.73 -2.41
N LEU A 40 17.26 18.05 -1.25
CA LEU A 40 17.09 18.72 0.04
C LEU A 40 18.26 19.65 0.38
N LEU A 41 19.49 19.21 0.14
CA LEU A 41 20.69 20.04 0.31
C LEU A 41 20.68 21.24 -0.64
N GLU A 42 20.27 21.06 -1.90
CA GLU A 42 20.08 22.15 -2.87
C GLU A 42 19.02 23.14 -2.41
N ASN A 43 17.88 22.66 -1.93
CA ASN A 43 16.82 23.52 -1.42
C ASN A 43 17.28 24.33 -0.21
N ALA A 44 18.04 23.72 0.72
CA ALA A 44 18.59 24.41 1.87
C ALA A 44 19.47 25.60 1.44
N VAL A 45 20.39 25.41 0.50
CA VAL A 45 21.28 26.48 0.01
C VAL A 45 20.52 27.50 -0.86
N LYS A 46 19.57 27.05 -1.68
CA LYS A 46 18.82 27.92 -2.59
C LYS A 46 17.96 28.92 -1.83
N HIS A 47 17.25 28.48 -0.80
CA HIS A 47 16.26 29.30 -0.08
C HIS A 47 16.83 30.06 1.12
N ASN A 48 18.03 29.73 1.58
CA ASN A 48 18.64 30.38 2.74
C ASN A 48 19.84 31.27 2.37
N VAL A 49 20.07 32.31 3.16
CA VAL A 49 21.28 33.13 3.13
C VAL A 49 22.47 32.27 3.60
N VAL A 50 23.59 32.39 2.90
CA VAL A 50 24.82 31.62 3.14
C VAL A 50 25.97 32.62 3.19
N THR A 51 26.45 32.92 4.40
CA THR A 51 27.51 33.92 4.66
C THR A 51 28.35 33.49 5.85
N SER A 52 29.65 33.79 5.85
CA SER A 52 30.56 33.41 6.95
C SER A 52 30.18 34.05 8.29
N SER A 53 29.56 35.23 8.30
CA SER A 53 29.06 35.89 9.52
C SER A 53 27.78 35.27 10.09
N LYS A 54 27.05 34.50 9.26
CA LYS A 54 25.79 33.86 9.63
C LYS A 54 25.63 32.53 8.89
N PRO A 55 26.40 31.50 9.29
CA PRO A 55 26.51 30.27 8.52
C PRO A 55 25.20 29.48 8.49
N LEU A 56 24.92 28.85 7.35
CA LEU A 56 23.84 27.89 7.19
C LEU A 56 24.28 26.56 7.81
N ARG A 57 23.63 26.15 8.90
CA ARG A 57 23.86 24.88 9.56
C ARG A 57 22.88 23.86 9.01
N ILE A 58 23.41 22.78 8.44
CA ILE A 58 22.63 21.66 7.91
C ILE A 58 22.99 20.42 8.71
N LYS A 59 21.99 19.81 9.33
CA LYS A 59 22.11 18.59 10.11
C LYS A 59 21.36 17.45 9.44
N VAL A 60 22.02 16.32 9.25
CA VAL A 60 21.41 15.09 8.75
C VAL A 60 21.52 14.04 9.84
N PHE A 61 20.40 13.47 10.27
CA PHE A 61 20.38 12.47 11.32
C PHE A 61 19.25 11.46 11.11
N GLU A 62 19.37 10.32 11.77
CA GLU A 62 18.33 9.29 11.76
C GLU A 62 17.47 9.45 13.02
N ASP A 63 16.16 9.42 12.84
CA ASP A 63 15.19 9.47 13.94
C ASP A 63 14.00 8.56 13.63
N ASN A 64 13.70 7.62 14.52
CA ASN A 64 12.52 6.73 14.43
C ASN A 64 12.33 6.07 13.05
N GLY A 65 13.40 5.56 12.43
CA GLY A 65 13.33 4.92 11.11
C GLY A 65 13.08 5.89 9.95
N LYS A 66 13.35 7.18 10.15
CA LYS A 66 13.35 8.25 9.14
C LYS A 66 14.73 8.89 9.07
N LEU A 67 15.11 9.33 7.88
CA LEU A 67 16.25 10.22 7.69
C LEU A 67 15.76 11.67 7.73
N VAL A 68 16.25 12.44 8.67
CA VAL A 68 15.88 13.84 8.87
C VAL A 68 16.97 14.74 8.31
N VAL A 69 16.59 15.69 7.45
CA VAL A 69 17.46 16.77 6.98
C VAL A 69 16.92 18.07 7.55
N GLN A 70 17.69 18.69 8.43
CA GLN A 70 17.38 19.93 9.12
C GLN A 70 18.32 21.04 8.67
N ASN A 71 17.81 22.26 8.51
CA ASN A 71 18.64 23.46 8.42
C ASN A 71 18.08 24.59 9.28
N ASN A 72 18.94 25.46 9.80
CA ASN A 72 18.47 26.70 10.44
C ASN A 72 17.82 27.60 9.38
N LEU A 73 16.72 28.27 9.75
CA LEU A 73 15.92 29.10 8.85
C LEU A 73 16.54 30.49 8.69
N GLN A 74 16.90 30.84 7.46
CA GLN A 74 17.52 32.11 7.10
C GLN A 74 17.01 32.59 5.74
N GLU A 75 15.71 32.84 5.64
CA GLU A 75 15.04 33.10 4.37
C GLU A 75 15.70 34.23 3.55
N LYS A 76 15.99 33.94 2.28
CA LYS A 76 16.42 34.98 1.35
C LYS A 76 15.24 35.92 1.03
N PRO A 77 15.37 37.24 1.24
CA PRO A 77 14.29 38.20 1.02
C PRO A 77 13.84 38.34 -0.45
N VAL A 78 14.65 37.85 -1.41
CA VAL A 78 14.43 38.05 -2.86
C VAL A 78 13.73 36.87 -3.55
N VAL A 79 13.46 35.75 -2.85
CA VAL A 79 12.84 34.57 -3.47
C VAL A 79 11.32 34.75 -3.52
N LYS A 80 10.83 35.47 -4.55
CA LYS A 80 9.40 35.53 -4.89
C LYS A 80 8.88 34.10 -5.12
N ARG A 81 7.87 33.69 -4.34
CA ARG A 81 7.10 32.43 -4.41
C ARG A 81 7.90 31.22 -4.93
N SER A 82 8.47 30.45 -4.00
CA SER A 82 8.92 29.08 -4.28
C SER A 82 7.78 28.29 -4.94
N SER A 83 8.03 27.70 -6.11
CA SER A 83 7.06 26.84 -6.80
C SER A 83 6.80 25.52 -6.06
N GLY A 84 7.57 25.21 -5.01
CA GLY A 84 7.45 23.98 -4.23
C GLY A 84 7.76 22.70 -5.01
N VAL A 85 8.20 22.81 -6.27
CA VAL A 85 8.37 21.69 -7.21
C VAL A 85 9.35 20.66 -6.67
N GLY A 86 10.44 21.09 -6.02
CA GLY A 86 11.44 20.17 -5.46
C GLY A 86 10.88 19.24 -4.37
N LEU A 87 10.12 19.79 -3.42
CA LEU A 87 9.51 19.00 -2.34
C LEU A 87 8.37 18.12 -2.86
N ARG A 88 7.56 18.65 -3.80
CA ARG A 88 6.53 17.87 -4.49
C ARG A 88 7.12 16.68 -5.25
N ASN A 89 8.25 16.87 -5.92
CA ASN A 89 8.93 15.80 -6.64
C ASN A 89 9.41 14.69 -5.69
N ILE A 90 9.94 15.06 -4.52
CA ILE A 90 10.33 14.09 -3.48
C ILE A 90 9.08 13.33 -2.99
N GLN A 91 8.02 14.03 -2.60
CA GLN A 91 6.77 13.41 -2.13
C GLN A 91 6.19 12.42 -3.14
N GLN A 92 6.10 12.80 -4.42
CA GLN A 92 5.60 11.93 -5.49
C GLN A 92 6.44 10.68 -5.70
N ARG A 93 7.76 10.76 -5.57
CA ARG A 93 8.62 9.57 -5.72
C ARG A 93 8.47 8.62 -4.53
N TYR A 94 8.31 9.16 -3.33
CA TYR A 94 8.09 8.34 -2.14
C TYR A 94 6.72 7.64 -2.16
N SER A 95 5.65 8.31 -2.63
CA SER A 95 4.31 7.71 -2.72
C SER A 95 4.22 6.52 -3.69
N ILE A 96 5.16 6.40 -4.64
CA ILE A 96 5.23 5.25 -5.56
C ILE A 96 5.85 4.02 -4.86
N LEU A 97 6.67 4.23 -3.83
CA LEU A 97 7.54 3.20 -3.25
C LEU A 97 7.15 2.81 -1.81
N SER A 98 6.34 3.63 -1.12
CA SER A 98 5.84 3.35 0.23
C SER A 98 4.60 4.20 0.53
N ASN A 99 3.77 3.70 1.44
CA ASN A 99 2.63 4.44 2.00
C ASN A 99 3.05 5.40 3.14
N ARG A 100 4.34 5.42 3.52
CA ARG A 100 4.87 6.33 4.54
C ARG A 100 5.11 7.71 3.94
N GLU A 101 4.54 8.74 4.58
CA GLU A 101 4.62 10.11 4.08
C GLU A 101 5.94 10.81 4.41
N VAL A 102 6.40 11.63 3.46
CA VAL A 102 7.47 12.61 3.67
C VAL A 102 6.89 13.79 4.45
N ASN A 103 7.41 14.03 5.65
CA ASN A 103 6.93 15.10 6.53
C ASN A 103 7.83 16.33 6.42
N ILE A 104 7.22 17.52 6.31
CA ILE A 104 7.92 18.80 6.23
C ILE A 104 7.50 19.63 7.43
N ILE A 105 8.47 20.00 8.27
CA ILE A 105 8.24 20.74 9.50
C ILE A 105 9.01 22.05 9.40
N LYS A 106 8.32 23.17 9.63
CA LYS A 106 8.91 24.51 9.67
C LYS A 106 8.60 25.16 11.00
N THR A 107 9.64 25.56 11.72
CA THR A 107 9.54 26.31 12.98
C THR A 107 10.05 27.75 12.77
N ALA A 108 10.05 28.56 13.83
CA ALA A 108 10.60 29.90 13.79
C ALA A 108 12.12 29.92 13.53
N SER A 109 12.82 28.86 13.93
CA SER A 109 14.29 28.77 13.87
C SER A 109 14.80 27.76 12.85
N ASP A 110 14.00 26.77 12.46
CA ASP A 110 14.45 25.60 11.72
C ASP A 110 13.48 25.17 10.63
N PHE A 111 14.03 24.54 9.60
CA PHE A 111 13.29 23.84 8.56
C PHE A 111 13.78 22.40 8.49
N MET A 112 12.86 21.44 8.53
CA MET A 112 13.14 20.01 8.59
C MET A 112 12.33 19.24 7.56
N VAL A 113 12.97 18.29 6.90
CA VAL A 113 12.30 17.30 6.04
C VAL A 113 12.65 15.91 6.53
N GLN A 114 11.63 15.12 6.85
CA GLN A 114 11.76 13.75 7.32
C GLN A 114 11.40 12.79 6.18
N LEU A 115 12.40 12.03 5.71
CA LEU A 115 12.25 11.02 4.69
C LEU A 115 12.10 9.64 5.33
N PRO A 116 11.07 8.85 5.02
CA PRO A 116 10.99 7.48 5.52
C PRO A 116 12.13 6.65 4.92
N MET A 117 12.84 5.88 5.74
CA MET A 117 13.84 4.95 5.23
C MET A 117 13.17 3.71 4.66
N LEU A 118 13.58 3.32 3.45
CA LEU A 118 13.09 2.15 2.71
C LEU A 118 14.09 1.00 2.91
N THR A 119 13.72 -0.03 3.66
CA THR A 119 14.48 -1.29 3.71
C THR A 119 13.82 -2.31 2.77
N LYS A 120 14.63 -3.24 2.23
CA LYS A 120 14.17 -4.26 1.26
C LYS A 120 13.02 -5.12 1.80
N GLN A 121 12.91 -5.29 3.11
CA GLN A 121 11.85 -6.06 3.77
C GLN A 121 10.58 -5.24 4.06
N ILE A 122 10.66 -3.92 4.22
CA ILE A 122 9.49 -3.11 4.60
C ILE A 122 8.62 -2.75 3.39
N GLY A 123 9.25 -2.40 2.25
CA GLY A 123 8.50 -2.11 1.02
C GLY A 123 7.80 -3.34 0.43
N SER A 124 8.43 -4.51 0.52
CA SER A 124 7.80 -5.77 0.09
C SER A 124 6.68 -6.19 1.03
N MET A 125 6.86 -6.08 2.35
CA MET A 125 5.85 -6.49 3.33
C MET A 125 4.61 -5.59 3.34
N GLU A 126 4.74 -4.26 3.19
CA GLU A 126 3.57 -3.36 3.05
C GLU A 126 2.78 -3.65 1.77
N THR A 127 3.48 -3.83 0.64
CA THR A 127 2.86 -4.15 -0.65
C THR A 127 2.18 -5.53 -0.63
N GLN A 128 2.83 -6.53 -0.03
CA GLN A 128 2.26 -7.86 0.14
C GLN A 128 1.03 -7.85 1.06
N LYS A 129 1.07 -7.08 2.17
CA LYS A 129 -0.08 -6.95 3.06
C LYS A 129 -1.27 -6.32 2.36
N ALA A 130 -1.07 -5.21 1.66
CA ALA A 130 -2.12 -4.56 0.88
C ALA A 130 -2.69 -5.49 -0.19
N PHE A 131 -1.83 -6.20 -0.94
CA PHE A 131 -2.26 -7.17 -1.95
C PHE A 131 -3.03 -8.36 -1.35
N ILE A 132 -2.58 -8.88 -0.20
CA ILE A 132 -3.26 -9.97 0.52
C ILE A 132 -4.62 -9.48 1.05
N GLU A 133 -4.71 -8.25 1.53
CA GLU A 133 -5.95 -7.63 2.03
C GLU A 133 -6.97 -7.42 0.91
N ASP A 134 -6.55 -6.86 -0.23
CA ASP A 134 -7.38 -6.71 -1.42
C ASP A 134 -7.91 -8.08 -1.90
N LYS A 135 -7.02 -9.09 -1.96
CA LYS A 135 -7.42 -10.45 -2.35
C LYS A 135 -8.39 -11.10 -1.36
N ARG A 136 -8.26 -10.81 -0.06
CA ARG A 136 -9.21 -11.26 0.97
C ARG A 136 -10.56 -10.56 0.81
N TYR A 137 -10.56 -9.28 0.52
CA TYR A 137 -11.78 -8.51 0.27
C TYR A 137 -12.53 -9.00 -0.96
N GLU A 138 -11.84 -9.21 -2.09
CA GLU A 138 -12.47 -9.77 -3.29
C GLU A 138 -13.04 -11.17 -3.04
N LYS A 139 -12.30 -12.06 -2.35
CA LYS A 139 -12.84 -13.37 -1.94
C LYS A 139 -14.06 -13.27 -1.02
N ALA A 140 -14.08 -12.31 -0.10
CA ALA A 140 -15.23 -12.09 0.78
C ALA A 140 -16.45 -11.60 -0.02
N LYS A 141 -16.22 -10.73 -1.01
CA LYS A 141 -17.24 -10.21 -1.92
C LYS A 141 -17.80 -11.29 -2.85
N GLU A 142 -16.95 -12.14 -3.43
CA GLU A 142 -17.35 -13.31 -4.21
C GLU A 142 -18.26 -14.23 -3.38
N ARG A 143 -17.87 -14.57 -2.14
CA ARG A 143 -18.72 -15.36 -1.23
C ARG A 143 -20.08 -14.72 -0.98
N VAL A 144 -20.13 -13.41 -0.79
CA VAL A 144 -21.40 -12.69 -0.61
C VAL A 144 -22.27 -12.77 -1.87
N GLN A 145 -21.68 -12.73 -3.06
CA GLN A 145 -22.41 -12.88 -4.32
C GLN A 145 -22.94 -14.31 -4.49
N GLU A 146 -22.16 -15.34 -4.19
CA GLU A 146 -22.58 -16.74 -4.22
C GLU A 146 -23.73 -17.00 -3.25
N ILE A 147 -23.63 -16.51 -2.01
CA ILE A 147 -24.71 -16.63 -1.01
C ILE A 147 -26.00 -15.95 -1.52
N LYS A 148 -25.90 -14.73 -2.05
CA LYS A 148 -27.05 -14.02 -2.62
C LYS A 148 -27.66 -14.78 -3.81
N GLY A 149 -26.83 -15.33 -4.69
CA GLY A 149 -27.27 -16.15 -5.83
C GLY A 149 -28.00 -17.43 -5.39
N PHE A 150 -27.47 -18.12 -4.38
CA PHE A 150 -28.11 -19.29 -3.79
C PHE A 150 -29.50 -18.95 -3.22
N PHE A 151 -29.61 -17.92 -2.38
CA PHE A 151 -30.91 -17.52 -1.81
C PHE A 151 -31.91 -17.04 -2.86
N GLY A 152 -31.45 -16.34 -3.90
CA GLY A 152 -32.29 -15.94 -5.03
C GLY A 152 -32.89 -17.15 -5.74
N ASN A 153 -32.06 -18.15 -6.07
CA ASN A 153 -32.52 -19.39 -6.69
C ASN A 153 -33.41 -20.22 -5.75
N LEU A 154 -33.10 -20.27 -4.45
CA LEU A 154 -33.87 -21.01 -3.46
C LEU A 154 -35.28 -20.44 -3.32
N LEU A 155 -35.39 -19.10 -3.21
CA LEU A 155 -36.66 -18.42 -3.14
C LEU A 155 -37.50 -18.67 -4.40
N ALA A 156 -36.88 -18.55 -5.57
CA ALA A 156 -37.55 -18.83 -6.84
C ALA A 156 -38.06 -20.27 -6.91
N TYR A 157 -37.26 -21.24 -6.47
CA TYR A 157 -37.65 -22.65 -6.42
C TYR A 157 -38.83 -22.89 -5.48
N CYS A 158 -38.82 -22.29 -4.28
CA CYS A 158 -39.91 -22.40 -3.32
C CYS A 158 -41.23 -21.75 -3.78
N ILE A 159 -41.21 -20.85 -4.76
CA ILE A 159 -42.42 -20.21 -5.31
C ILE A 159 -42.89 -20.94 -6.57
N VAL A 160 -41.96 -21.19 -7.50
CA VAL A 160 -42.27 -21.73 -8.83
C VAL A 160 -42.63 -23.21 -8.76
N ILE A 161 -41.92 -24.03 -7.98
CA ILE A 161 -42.20 -25.47 -7.92
C ILE A 161 -43.60 -25.76 -7.34
N PRO A 162 -44.04 -25.15 -6.23
CA PRO A 162 -45.42 -25.33 -5.76
C PRO A 162 -46.47 -24.84 -6.76
N PHE A 163 -46.20 -23.74 -7.47
CA PHE A 163 -47.09 -23.24 -8.51
C PHE A 163 -47.21 -24.25 -9.68
N LEU A 164 -46.09 -24.80 -10.16
CA LEU A 164 -46.11 -25.85 -11.19
C LEU A 164 -46.77 -27.13 -10.69
N ALA A 165 -46.57 -27.50 -9.43
CA ALA A 165 -47.21 -28.68 -8.83
C ALA A 165 -48.74 -28.51 -8.79
N TRP A 166 -49.22 -27.32 -8.46
CA TRP A 166 -50.64 -26.99 -8.52
C TRP A 166 -51.20 -27.09 -9.95
N ILE A 167 -50.49 -26.56 -10.95
CA ILE A 167 -50.89 -26.70 -12.36
C ILE A 167 -50.94 -28.18 -12.74
N ASN A 168 -49.87 -28.93 -12.45
CA ASN A 168 -49.78 -30.34 -12.79
C ASN A 168 -50.95 -31.14 -12.20
N TYR A 169 -51.29 -30.91 -10.94
CA TYR A 169 -52.43 -31.55 -10.27
C TYR A 169 -53.77 -31.26 -10.96
N ARG A 170 -53.91 -30.10 -11.62
CA ARG A 170 -55.16 -29.68 -12.28
C ARG A 170 -55.27 -30.11 -13.73
N THR A 171 -54.16 -30.38 -14.41
CA THR A 171 -54.16 -30.60 -15.86
C THR A 171 -53.89 -32.04 -16.29
N THR A 172 -53.13 -32.83 -15.52
CA THR A 172 -52.69 -34.15 -15.98
C THR A 172 -52.43 -35.10 -14.81
N ASP A 173 -52.82 -36.36 -14.94
CA ASP A 173 -52.53 -37.40 -13.93
C ASP A 173 -51.04 -37.77 -13.88
N PHE A 174 -50.29 -37.47 -14.94
CA PHE A 174 -48.85 -37.70 -15.01
C PHE A 174 -48.06 -36.59 -14.29
N PRO A 175 -47.18 -36.92 -13.32
CA PRO A 175 -46.51 -35.94 -12.47
C PRO A 175 -45.27 -35.31 -13.15
N TRP A 176 -45.48 -34.59 -14.25
CA TRP A 176 -44.39 -33.94 -14.99
C TRP A 176 -43.63 -32.89 -14.17
N VAL A 177 -44.19 -32.34 -13.08
CA VAL A 177 -43.51 -31.39 -12.19
C VAL A 177 -42.24 -31.96 -11.56
N LEU A 178 -42.12 -33.29 -11.47
CA LEU A 178 -40.94 -33.97 -10.92
C LEU A 178 -39.68 -33.67 -11.74
N PHE A 179 -39.78 -33.52 -13.07
CA PHE A 179 -38.61 -33.25 -13.92
C PHE A 179 -37.97 -31.87 -13.67
N PRO A 180 -38.70 -30.73 -13.72
CA PRO A 180 -38.13 -29.43 -13.38
C PRO A 180 -37.75 -29.32 -11.90
N ALA A 181 -38.50 -29.96 -10.99
CA ALA A 181 -38.14 -29.98 -9.57
C ALA A 181 -36.79 -30.67 -9.33
N LEU A 182 -36.60 -31.88 -9.88
CA LEU A 182 -35.33 -32.61 -9.71
C LEU A 182 -34.18 -31.92 -10.44
N GLY A 183 -34.38 -31.52 -11.70
CA GLY A 183 -33.33 -30.88 -12.49
C GLY A 183 -32.84 -29.57 -11.88
N TRP A 184 -33.75 -28.70 -11.45
CA TRP A 184 -33.39 -27.44 -10.80
C TRP A 184 -32.92 -27.65 -9.36
N GLY A 185 -33.46 -28.64 -8.66
CA GLY A 185 -33.06 -29.01 -7.30
C GLY A 185 -31.59 -29.43 -7.21
N ILE A 186 -31.07 -30.16 -8.21
CA ILE A 186 -29.64 -30.50 -8.31
C ILE A 186 -28.78 -29.22 -8.40
N GLY A 187 -29.16 -28.26 -9.25
CA GLY A 187 -28.46 -26.98 -9.37
C GLY A 187 -28.49 -26.13 -8.09
N LEU A 188 -29.57 -26.25 -7.31
CA LEU A 188 -29.67 -25.63 -6.00
C LEU A 188 -28.71 -26.25 -4.99
N ILE A 189 -28.54 -27.57 -5.02
CA ILE A 189 -27.58 -28.29 -4.17
C ILE A 189 -26.15 -27.88 -4.53
N THR A 190 -25.81 -27.74 -5.82
CA THR A 190 -24.48 -27.29 -6.25
C THR A 190 -24.18 -25.87 -5.79
N HIS A 191 -25.10 -24.92 -5.99
CA HIS A 191 -24.93 -23.55 -5.50
C HIS A 191 -24.89 -23.45 -3.97
N GLY A 192 -25.64 -24.31 -3.27
CA GLY A 192 -25.57 -24.40 -1.81
C GLY A 192 -24.21 -24.89 -1.34
N MET A 193 -23.62 -25.89 -2.00
CA MET A 193 -22.27 -26.36 -1.67
C MET A 193 -21.22 -25.27 -1.90
N GLU A 194 -21.29 -24.56 -3.02
CA GLU A 194 -20.37 -23.43 -3.34
C GLU A 194 -20.46 -22.31 -2.30
N ALA A 195 -21.67 -21.84 -1.97
CA ALA A 195 -21.89 -20.73 -1.02
C ALA A 195 -21.36 -21.03 0.40
N TYR A 196 -21.36 -22.31 0.80
CA TYR A 196 -20.76 -22.77 2.05
C TYR A 196 -19.31 -23.23 1.88
N GLY A 197 -18.61 -22.87 0.79
CA GLY A 197 -17.20 -23.17 0.59
C GLY A 197 -16.91 -24.67 0.55
N TYR A 198 -17.78 -25.45 -0.08
CA TYR A 198 -17.61 -26.87 -0.35
C TYR A 198 -17.48 -27.07 -1.85
N ASN A 199 -16.27 -27.34 -2.32
CA ASN A 199 -16.04 -27.57 -3.74
C ASN A 199 -16.62 -28.95 -4.13
N PRO A 200 -17.60 -29.04 -5.07
CA PRO A 200 -18.34 -30.27 -5.37
C PRO A 200 -17.45 -31.46 -5.78
N LEU A 201 -16.24 -31.18 -6.27
CA LEU A 201 -15.31 -32.18 -6.79
C LEU A 201 -14.23 -32.64 -5.79
N TRP A 202 -13.78 -31.78 -4.87
CA TRP A 202 -12.58 -32.09 -4.05
C TRP A 202 -12.71 -31.84 -2.54
N GLY A 203 -13.79 -31.24 -2.03
CA GLY A 203 -14.06 -31.13 -0.58
C GLY A 203 -13.06 -30.28 0.23
N ARG A 204 -13.51 -29.75 1.37
CA ARG A 204 -12.73 -28.80 2.20
C ARG A 204 -11.36 -29.33 2.65
N ARG A 205 -11.24 -30.63 2.94
CA ARG A 205 -9.99 -31.24 3.44
C ARG A 205 -8.87 -31.29 2.41
N TRP A 206 -9.17 -31.31 1.12
CA TRP A 206 -8.14 -31.27 0.08
C TRP A 206 -7.59 -29.84 -0.07
N GLU A 207 -8.47 -28.84 -0.06
CA GLU A 207 -8.12 -27.43 -0.21
C GLU A 207 -7.28 -26.93 0.97
N GLU A 208 -7.68 -27.25 2.21
CA GLU A 208 -6.92 -26.90 3.42
C GLU A 208 -5.51 -27.51 3.42
N ARG A 209 -5.38 -28.78 2.99
CA ARG A 209 -4.08 -29.45 2.88
C ARG A 209 -3.18 -28.77 1.85
N LYS A 210 -3.71 -28.39 0.69
CA LYS A 210 -2.92 -27.74 -0.37
C LYS A 210 -2.51 -26.32 -0.02
N ILE A 211 -3.38 -25.55 0.64
CA ILE A 211 -3.04 -24.22 1.15
C ILE A 211 -1.89 -24.32 2.18
N LYS A 212 -1.96 -25.30 3.09
CA LYS A 212 -0.90 -25.53 4.07
C LYS A 212 0.43 -25.94 3.42
N GLU A 213 0.37 -26.85 2.45
CA GLU A 213 1.55 -27.31 1.68
C GLU A 213 2.26 -26.14 0.96
N PHE A 214 1.51 -25.23 0.34
CA PHE A 214 2.10 -24.05 -0.31
C PHE A 214 2.63 -22.98 0.67
N MET A 215 2.04 -22.86 1.87
CA MET A 215 2.58 -21.96 2.90
C MET A 215 3.83 -22.51 3.59
N GLU A 216 4.02 -23.83 3.61
CA GLU A 216 5.23 -24.47 4.14
C GLU A 216 6.38 -24.51 3.10
N GLN A 217 6.07 -24.32 1.81
CA GLN A 217 7.04 -24.27 0.70
C GLN A 217 7.60 -22.86 0.42
N ASP A 218 7.73 -22.00 1.44
CA ASP A 218 8.32 -20.66 1.31
C ASP A 218 9.84 -20.71 0.94
N ASP A 219 10.13 -20.98 -0.34
CA ASP A 219 11.36 -20.67 -1.07
C ASP A 219 11.02 -19.65 -2.18
N PHE A 220 10.77 -18.38 -1.80
CA PHE A 220 10.85 -17.21 -2.68
C PHE A 220 11.34 -15.96 -1.93
#